data_AF-A0A6A4UXK7-F1
#
_entry.id   AF-A0A6A4UXK7-F1
#
_cell.length_a   1.000
_cell.length_b   1.000
_cell.length_c   1.000
_cell.angle_alpha   90.00
_cell.angle_beta   90.00
_cell.angle_gamma   90.00
#
_symmetry.space_group_name_H-M   'P 1'
#
loop_
_entity.id
_entity.type
_entity.pdbx_description
1 polymer ?
#
loop_
_entity_poly.entity_id
_entity_poly.type
_entity_poly.pdbx_seq_one_letter_code
_entity_poly.pdbx_strand_id
1 'polypeptide(L)'
;MKTVEQSKTAEKSDRVRYLYLLGRARNVQPDHSSQAEELLSRATKLDHRHTAAWNELGACLWKREDAVAAGNCFTRALESGKNPVSLRQLSMVQRQTAPRDPLQRSKQVEESLLKAKEAVELDLQDGVSWQILGNAYLSAFFAIKPDPKLLKQCLVAYQRACLKYEEQYQAALESFDMAARLFPTWSPPAEREKALLQHLSRVAEMVAARGKQKHKRLLAFTQELTKPRLGMYAEECTVGGRKVKLKPGLVSELTPGTNTGRLLAGKVVCSVPA
;
A
#
# COMPACT_ATOMS: atom_id res chain seq x y z
N MET A 1 -7.54 -26.73 -37.98
CA MET A 1 -6.24 -26.12 -37.62
C MET A 1 -6.37 -25.11 -36.46
N LYS A 2 -7.22 -24.07 -36.56
CA LYS A 2 -7.44 -23.09 -35.47
C LYS A 2 -7.77 -23.71 -34.10
N THR A 3 -8.60 -24.76 -34.05
CA THR A 3 -9.03 -25.42 -32.80
C THR A 3 -7.91 -26.21 -32.10
N VAL A 4 -7.00 -26.81 -32.86
CA VAL A 4 -5.87 -27.59 -32.31
C VAL A 4 -4.78 -26.65 -31.80
N GLU A 5 -4.55 -25.55 -32.48
CA GLU A 5 -3.60 -24.52 -32.08
C GLU A 5 -4.07 -23.80 -30.81
N GLN A 6 -5.37 -23.50 -30.71
CA GLN A 6 -6.01 -22.98 -29.49
C GLN A 6 -5.89 -23.96 -28.31
N SER A 7 -6.10 -25.26 -28.53
CA SER A 7 -5.93 -26.30 -27.51
C SER A 7 -4.49 -26.38 -27.00
N LYS A 8 -3.50 -26.33 -27.90
CA LYS A 8 -2.07 -26.35 -27.51
C LYS A 8 -1.64 -25.09 -26.76
N THR A 9 -2.20 -23.93 -27.11
CA THR A 9 -1.95 -22.69 -26.37
C THR A 9 -2.57 -22.70 -24.97
N ALA A 10 -3.76 -23.28 -24.81
CA ALA A 10 -4.41 -23.43 -23.51
C ALA A 10 -3.60 -24.37 -22.60
N GLU A 11 -3.19 -25.53 -23.11
CA GLU A 11 -2.36 -26.49 -22.37
C GLU A 11 -1.03 -25.89 -21.92
N LYS A 12 -0.38 -25.08 -22.78
CA LYS A 12 0.83 -24.34 -22.43
C LYS A 12 0.58 -23.33 -21.30
N SER A 13 -0.52 -22.59 -21.36
CA SER A 13 -0.90 -21.60 -20.35
C SER A 13 -1.16 -22.25 -18.99
N ASP A 14 -1.90 -23.36 -18.96
CA ASP A 14 -2.19 -24.11 -17.73
C ASP A 14 -0.92 -24.69 -17.13
N ARG A 15 0.00 -25.18 -17.96
CA ARG A 15 1.30 -25.67 -17.51
C ARG A 15 2.16 -24.58 -16.88
N VAL A 16 2.21 -23.39 -17.47
CA VAL A 16 2.92 -22.23 -16.89
C VAL A 16 2.32 -21.88 -15.54
N ARG A 17 0.99 -21.79 -15.47
CA ARG A 17 0.26 -21.47 -14.24
C ARG A 17 0.52 -22.49 -13.13
N TYR A 18 0.50 -23.78 -13.46
CA TYR A 18 0.81 -24.86 -12.53
C TYR A 18 2.23 -24.73 -11.96
N LEU A 19 3.23 -24.58 -12.83
CA LEU A 19 4.63 -24.45 -12.42
C LEU A 19 4.85 -23.22 -11.55
N TYR A 20 4.26 -22.08 -11.93
CA TYR A 20 4.30 -20.84 -11.17
C TYR A 20 3.71 -21.01 -9.76
N LEU A 21 2.48 -21.56 -9.66
CA LEU A 21 1.80 -21.72 -8.37
C LEU A 21 2.53 -22.69 -7.45
N LEU A 22 3.02 -23.81 -7.99
CA LEU A 22 3.79 -24.78 -7.20
C LEU A 22 5.13 -24.18 -6.74
N GLY A 23 5.84 -23.48 -7.64
CA GLY A 23 7.08 -22.80 -7.31
C GLY A 23 6.88 -21.73 -6.23
N ARG A 24 5.83 -20.92 -6.36
CA ARG A 24 5.44 -19.90 -5.36
C ARG A 24 5.12 -20.53 -4.00
N ALA A 25 4.36 -21.62 -3.96
CA ALA A 25 4.05 -22.32 -2.72
C ALA A 25 5.31 -22.84 -2.01
N ARG A 26 6.29 -23.33 -2.79
CA ARG A 26 7.59 -23.77 -2.27
C ARG A 26 8.52 -22.62 -1.85
N ASN A 27 8.27 -21.41 -2.37
CA ASN A 27 9.00 -20.19 -2.03
C ASN A 27 8.38 -19.41 -0.86
N VAL A 28 7.47 -19.98 -0.07
CA VAL A 28 6.84 -19.26 1.06
C VAL A 28 7.81 -19.09 2.25
N GLN A 29 8.67 -20.07 2.51
CA GLN A 29 9.58 -20.04 3.66
C GLN A 29 10.72 -19.00 3.47
N PRO A 30 11.28 -18.43 4.55
CA PRO A 30 12.36 -17.46 4.45
C PRO A 30 13.60 -17.99 3.73
N ASP A 31 13.91 -19.27 3.93
CA ASP A 31 15.09 -19.91 3.35
C ASP A 31 14.93 -20.18 1.85
N HIS A 32 16.07 -20.22 1.15
CA HIS A 32 16.11 -20.55 -0.26
C HIS A 32 15.64 -21.99 -0.53
N SER A 33 14.85 -22.17 -1.59
CA SER A 33 14.39 -23.47 -2.07
C SER A 33 14.83 -23.72 -3.51
N SER A 34 15.76 -24.66 -3.70
CA SER A 34 16.26 -25.05 -5.02
C SER A 34 15.15 -25.60 -5.94
N GLN A 35 14.18 -26.32 -5.35
CA GLN A 35 13.00 -26.81 -6.08
C GLN A 35 12.12 -25.66 -6.56
N ALA A 36 11.92 -24.63 -5.73
CA ALA A 36 11.16 -23.45 -6.15
C ALA A 36 11.86 -22.73 -7.31
N GLU A 37 13.18 -22.56 -7.23
CA GLU A 37 13.98 -21.94 -8.29
C GLU A 37 13.85 -22.71 -9.61
N GLU A 38 13.95 -24.04 -9.59
CA GLU A 38 13.81 -24.86 -10.80
C GLU A 38 12.42 -24.70 -11.44
N LEU A 39 11.37 -24.81 -10.63
CA LEU A 39 9.98 -24.68 -11.09
C LEU A 39 9.69 -23.30 -11.68
N LEU A 40 10.12 -22.24 -10.99
CA LEU A 40 9.92 -20.86 -11.42
C LEU A 40 10.75 -20.53 -12.67
N SER A 41 11.99 -21.02 -12.76
CA SER A 41 12.83 -20.90 -13.96
C SER A 41 12.22 -21.59 -15.16
N ARG A 42 11.56 -22.73 -14.96
CA ARG A 42 10.83 -23.42 -16.03
C ARG A 42 9.59 -22.64 -16.45
N ALA A 43 8.86 -22.05 -15.51
CA ALA A 43 7.70 -21.21 -15.80
C ALA A 43 8.08 -19.99 -16.67
N THR A 44 9.14 -19.27 -16.31
CA THR A 44 9.60 -18.09 -17.06
C THR A 44 10.21 -18.41 -18.42
N LYS A 45 10.77 -19.62 -18.60
CA LYS A 45 11.23 -20.12 -19.91
C LYS A 45 10.08 -20.49 -20.84
N LEU A 46 8.98 -21.01 -20.29
CA LEU A 46 7.80 -21.37 -21.10
C LEU A 46 7.00 -20.12 -21.51
N ASP A 47 6.90 -19.13 -20.63
CA ASP A 47 6.29 -17.83 -20.91
C ASP A 47 7.13 -16.68 -20.37
N HIS A 48 7.87 -16.03 -21.28
CA HIS A 48 8.72 -14.88 -20.94
C HIS A 48 7.94 -13.66 -20.49
N ARG A 49 6.64 -13.57 -20.78
CA ARG A 49 5.80 -12.43 -20.41
C ARG A 49 5.08 -12.61 -19.07
N HIS A 50 5.29 -13.75 -18.39
CA HIS A 50 4.62 -14.05 -17.13
C HIS A 50 5.25 -13.28 -15.96
N THR A 51 4.87 -12.01 -15.79
CA THR A 51 5.40 -11.06 -14.78
C THR A 51 5.44 -11.65 -13.37
N ALA A 52 4.39 -12.32 -12.93
CA ALA A 52 4.32 -12.88 -11.57
C ALA A 52 5.35 -14.01 -11.34
N ALA A 53 5.73 -14.75 -12.39
CA ALA A 53 6.71 -15.83 -12.28
C ALA A 53 8.12 -15.27 -12.20
N TRP A 54 8.41 -14.21 -12.96
CA TRP A 54 9.67 -13.47 -12.84
C TRP A 54 9.84 -12.83 -11.46
N ASN A 55 8.77 -12.25 -10.90
CA ASN A 55 8.81 -11.68 -9.56
C ASN A 55 9.08 -12.74 -8.48
N GLU A 56 8.41 -13.89 -8.55
CA GLU A 56 8.66 -14.99 -7.61
C GLU A 56 10.05 -15.60 -7.78
N LEU A 57 10.54 -15.75 -9.01
CA LEU A 57 11.90 -16.22 -9.28
C LEU A 57 12.93 -15.25 -8.70
N GLY A 58 12.74 -13.94 -8.90
CA GLY A 58 13.59 -12.92 -8.31
C GLY A 58 13.60 -12.96 -6.78
N ALA A 59 12.43 -13.16 -6.16
CA ALA A 59 12.33 -13.33 -4.70
C ALA A 59 13.05 -14.61 -4.21
N CYS A 60 13.00 -15.70 -4.98
CA CYS A 60 13.70 -16.94 -4.67
C CYS A 60 15.24 -16.78 -4.73
N LEU A 61 15.73 -16.07 -5.76
CA LEU A 61 17.16 -15.76 -5.93
C LEU A 61 17.67 -14.78 -4.89
N TRP A 62 16.82 -13.84 -4.47
CA TRP A 62 17.12 -12.91 -3.38
C TRP A 62 17.43 -13.65 -2.06
N LYS A 63 16.66 -14.70 -1.75
CA LYS A 63 16.91 -15.56 -0.57
C LYS A 63 18.20 -16.37 -0.66
N ARG A 64 18.71 -16.58 -1.89
CA ARG A 64 20.03 -17.16 -2.15
C ARG A 64 21.16 -16.13 -2.08
N GLU A 65 20.85 -14.91 -1.63
CA GLU A 65 21.76 -13.75 -1.59
C GLU A 65 22.29 -13.31 -2.97
N ASP A 66 21.69 -13.81 -4.06
CA ASP A 66 22.05 -13.45 -5.43
C ASP A 66 21.25 -12.22 -5.88
N ALA A 67 21.59 -11.08 -5.28
CA ALA A 67 20.90 -9.82 -5.51
C ALA A 67 20.96 -9.35 -6.98
N VAL A 68 22.04 -9.68 -7.70
CA VAL A 68 22.21 -9.33 -9.13
C VAL A 68 21.24 -10.14 -9.99
N ALA A 69 21.17 -11.46 -9.82
CA ALA A 69 20.23 -12.28 -10.58
C ALA A 69 18.78 -11.95 -10.23
N ALA A 70 18.50 -11.62 -8.96
CA ALA A 70 17.19 -11.14 -8.53
C ALA A 70 16.81 -9.83 -9.25
N GLY A 71 17.70 -8.84 -9.29
CA GLY A 71 17.50 -7.58 -10.01
C GLY A 71 17.20 -7.78 -11.50
N ASN A 72 17.90 -8.72 -12.15
CA ASN A 72 17.65 -9.07 -13.55
C ASN A 72 16.23 -9.63 -13.73
N CYS A 73 15.76 -10.50 -12.84
CA CYS A 73 14.41 -11.05 -12.90
C CYS A 73 13.33 -9.96 -12.76
N PHE A 74 13.48 -9.03 -11.82
CA PHE A 74 12.53 -7.94 -11.65
C PHE A 74 12.56 -6.96 -12.83
N THR A 75 13.72 -6.77 -13.47
CA THR A 75 13.85 -5.96 -14.69
C THR A 75 13.09 -6.61 -15.85
N ARG A 76 13.27 -7.92 -16.05
CA ARG A 76 12.51 -8.71 -17.03
C ARG A 76 11.00 -8.64 -16.78
N ALA A 77 10.58 -8.69 -15.53
CA ALA A 77 9.17 -8.56 -15.17
C ALA A 77 8.57 -7.20 -15.61
N LEU A 78 9.36 -6.12 -15.52
CA LEU A 78 8.95 -4.78 -15.97
C LEU A 78 8.91 -4.61 -17.49
N GLU A 79 9.68 -5.39 -18.26
CA GLU A 79 9.61 -5.38 -19.74
C GLU A 79 8.21 -5.74 -20.26
N SER A 80 7.45 -6.53 -19.48
CA SER A 80 6.08 -6.93 -19.80
C SER A 80 5.01 -5.93 -19.34
N GLY A 81 5.40 -4.95 -18.50
CA GLY A 81 4.50 -3.93 -17.97
C GLY A 81 4.87 -3.46 -16.56
N LYS A 82 4.59 -2.19 -16.26
CA LYS A 82 4.77 -1.63 -14.91
C LYS A 82 3.87 -2.37 -13.91
N ASN A 83 4.46 -2.82 -12.80
CA ASN A 83 3.73 -3.45 -11.71
C ASN A 83 4.40 -3.13 -10.36
N PRO A 84 3.63 -3.03 -9.27
CA PRO A 84 4.14 -2.54 -7.99
C PRO A 84 5.12 -3.52 -7.35
N VAL A 85 4.98 -4.83 -7.56
CA VAL A 85 5.89 -5.84 -7.00
C VAL A 85 7.30 -5.67 -7.56
N SER A 86 7.48 -5.65 -8.88
CA SER A 86 8.81 -5.51 -9.49
C SER A 86 9.47 -4.18 -9.13
N LEU A 87 8.71 -3.08 -9.10
CA LEU A 87 9.23 -1.76 -8.74
C LEU A 87 9.74 -1.71 -7.29
N ARG A 88 8.95 -2.24 -6.35
CA ARG A 88 9.34 -2.35 -4.93
C ARG A 88 10.61 -3.19 -4.77
N GLN A 89 10.65 -4.36 -5.42
CA GLN A 89 11.77 -5.28 -5.28
C GLN A 89 13.05 -4.75 -5.93
N LEU A 90 12.97 -4.08 -7.10
CA LEU A 90 14.12 -3.38 -7.68
C LEU A 90 14.65 -2.28 -6.78
N SER A 91 13.74 -1.51 -6.18
CA SER A 91 14.13 -0.49 -5.20
C SER A 91 14.90 -1.10 -4.03
N MET A 92 14.49 -2.27 -3.53
CA MET A 92 15.23 -2.98 -2.48
C MET A 92 16.61 -3.46 -2.95
N VAL A 93 16.66 -4.14 -4.11
CA VAL A 93 17.89 -4.71 -4.67
C VAL A 93 18.93 -3.62 -4.91
N GLN A 94 18.54 -2.52 -5.56
CA GLN A 94 19.45 -1.43 -5.89
C GLN A 94 20.11 -0.81 -4.66
N ARG A 95 19.40 -0.73 -3.52
CA ARG A 95 19.97 -0.22 -2.27
C ARG A 95 20.95 -1.19 -1.64
N GLN A 96 20.74 -2.50 -1.78
CA GLN A 96 21.61 -3.52 -1.20
C GLN A 96 22.87 -3.77 -2.06
N THR A 97 22.76 -3.63 -3.37
CA THR A 97 23.88 -3.80 -4.31
C THR A 97 24.64 -2.50 -4.57
N ALA A 98 24.37 -1.44 -3.80
CA ALA A 98 24.97 -0.14 -4.05
C ALA A 98 26.50 -0.21 -3.88
N PRO A 99 27.29 0.31 -4.85
CA PRO A 99 28.72 0.20 -4.84
C PRO A 99 29.34 1.00 -3.70
N ARG A 100 30.61 0.70 -3.39
CA ARG A 100 31.36 1.43 -2.36
C ARG A 100 31.73 2.84 -2.80
N ASP A 101 31.85 3.06 -4.11
CA ASP A 101 32.12 4.39 -4.66
C ASP A 101 30.98 5.36 -4.31
N PRO A 102 31.25 6.49 -3.61
CA PRO A 102 30.21 7.40 -3.14
C PRO A 102 29.33 7.99 -4.25
N LEU A 103 29.90 8.31 -5.41
CA LEU A 103 29.18 8.94 -6.50
C LEU A 103 28.22 7.94 -7.17
N GLN A 104 28.70 6.74 -7.48
CA GLN A 104 27.87 5.68 -8.02
C GLN A 104 26.82 5.20 -7.01
N ARG A 105 27.19 5.10 -5.73
CA ARG A 105 26.26 4.81 -4.64
C ARG A 105 25.11 5.81 -4.58
N SER A 106 25.42 7.10 -4.65
CA SER A 106 24.41 8.16 -4.62
C SER A 106 23.43 8.03 -5.79
N LYS A 107 23.94 7.84 -7.01
CA LYS A 107 23.12 7.64 -8.21
C LYS A 107 22.21 6.42 -8.10
N GLN A 108 22.74 5.28 -7.67
CA GLN A 108 21.95 4.06 -7.54
C GLN A 108 20.87 4.19 -6.45
N VAL A 109 21.16 4.92 -5.37
CA VAL A 109 20.16 5.21 -4.34
C VAL A 109 19.08 6.16 -4.86
N GLU A 110 19.42 7.17 -5.68
CA GLU A 110 18.44 8.02 -6.36
C GLU A 110 17.53 7.21 -7.30
N GLU A 111 18.10 6.31 -8.10
CA GLU A 111 17.32 5.39 -8.95
C GLU A 111 16.38 4.51 -8.11
N SER A 112 16.87 3.97 -7.00
CA SER A 112 16.05 3.16 -6.09
C SER A 112 14.88 3.95 -5.50
N LEU A 113 15.09 5.24 -5.22
CA LEU A 113 14.07 6.14 -4.71
C LEU A 113 13.01 6.43 -5.77
N LEU A 114 13.42 6.61 -7.04
CA LEU A 114 12.49 6.75 -8.16
C LEU A 114 11.62 5.49 -8.31
N LYS A 115 12.20 4.29 -8.22
CA LYS A 115 11.44 3.04 -8.30
C LYS A 115 10.42 2.87 -7.18
N ALA A 116 10.75 3.27 -5.96
CA ALA A 116 9.80 3.24 -4.85
C ALA A 116 8.64 4.24 -5.04
N LYS A 117 8.92 5.43 -5.58
CA LYS A 117 7.88 6.42 -5.91
C LYS A 117 6.96 5.92 -7.02
N GLU A 118 7.53 5.36 -8.09
CA GLU A 118 6.74 4.75 -9.16
C GLU A 118 5.82 3.64 -8.63
N ALA A 119 6.26 2.86 -7.63
CA ALA A 119 5.43 1.81 -7.04
C ALA A 119 4.21 2.37 -6.29
N VAL A 120 4.42 3.44 -5.50
CA VAL A 120 3.35 4.16 -4.79
C VAL A 120 2.39 4.85 -5.77
N GLU A 121 2.89 5.38 -6.89
CA GLU A 121 2.05 6.02 -7.91
C GLU A 121 1.07 5.04 -8.58
N LEU A 122 1.41 3.74 -8.63
CA LEU A 122 0.50 2.72 -9.15
C LEU A 122 -0.66 2.41 -8.20
N ASP A 123 -0.42 2.49 -6.89
CA ASP A 123 -1.44 2.31 -5.86
C ASP A 123 -1.10 3.12 -4.60
N LEU A 124 -1.84 4.22 -4.42
CA LEU A 124 -1.65 5.12 -3.29
C LEU A 124 -2.08 4.51 -1.95
N GLN A 125 -2.79 3.38 -1.96
CA GLN A 125 -3.25 2.63 -0.77
C GLN A 125 -2.39 1.38 -0.51
N ASP A 126 -1.29 1.15 -1.24
CA ASP A 126 -0.42 0.02 -0.97
C ASP A 126 0.56 0.36 0.17
N GLY A 127 0.21 -0.04 1.40
CA GLY A 127 1.04 0.16 2.59
C GLY A 127 2.46 -0.40 2.44
N VAL A 128 2.65 -1.50 1.71
CA VAL A 128 4.00 -2.06 1.46
C VAL A 128 4.79 -1.14 0.54
N SER A 129 4.19 -0.55 -0.50
CA SER A 129 4.87 0.44 -1.35
C SER A 129 5.29 1.67 -0.55
N TRP A 130 4.45 2.14 0.37
CA TRP A 130 4.80 3.23 1.29
C TRP A 130 5.94 2.86 2.25
N GLN A 131 5.97 1.62 2.75
CA GLN A 131 7.07 1.12 3.59
C GLN A 131 8.39 1.10 2.81
N ILE A 132 8.38 0.60 1.57
CA ILE A 132 9.57 0.57 0.70
C ILE A 132 10.03 1.99 0.34
N LEU A 133 9.11 2.94 0.13
CA LEU A 133 9.43 4.34 -0.08
C LEU A 133 10.07 4.98 1.16
N GLY A 134 9.59 4.66 2.36
CA GLY A 134 10.22 5.06 3.62
C GLY A 134 11.67 4.57 3.72
N ASN A 135 11.89 3.28 3.45
CA ASN A 135 13.23 2.69 3.41
C ASN A 135 14.14 3.39 2.38
N ALA A 136 13.60 3.73 1.21
CA ALA A 136 14.34 4.43 0.16
C ALA A 136 14.75 5.85 0.58
N TYR A 137 13.84 6.60 1.20
CA TYR A 137 14.17 7.93 1.75
C TYR A 137 15.24 7.85 2.85
N LEU A 138 15.18 6.83 3.72
CA LEU A 138 16.19 6.61 4.74
C LEU A 138 17.57 6.34 4.13
N SER A 139 17.64 5.48 3.12
CA SER A 139 18.90 5.23 2.40
C SER A 139 19.41 6.48 1.68
N ALA A 140 18.53 7.27 1.06
CA ALA A 140 18.88 8.53 0.41
C ALA A 140 19.48 9.55 1.40
N PHE A 141 18.92 9.64 2.61
CA PHE A 141 19.44 10.51 3.68
C PHE A 141 20.90 10.18 4.03
N PHE A 142 21.25 8.89 4.12
CA PHE A 142 22.61 8.47 4.45
C PHE A 142 23.57 8.44 3.27
N ALA A 143 23.08 8.15 2.06
CA ALA A 143 23.93 7.90 0.89
C ALA A 143 24.21 9.16 0.05
N ILE A 144 23.24 10.08 -0.07
CA ILE A 144 23.36 11.28 -0.91
C ILE A 144 23.84 12.44 -0.06
N LYS A 145 22.98 12.88 0.87
CA LYS A 145 23.26 13.97 1.80
C LYS A 145 22.26 13.92 2.96
N PRO A 146 22.71 14.15 4.21
CA PRO A 146 21.82 14.35 5.34
C PRO A 146 20.96 15.61 5.16
N ASP A 147 19.77 15.47 4.59
CA ASP A 147 18.76 16.53 4.46
C ASP A 147 17.58 16.23 5.40
N PRO A 148 17.27 17.12 6.37
CA PRO A 148 16.09 17.00 7.22
C PRO A 148 14.78 16.81 6.45
N LYS A 149 14.68 17.27 5.20
CA LYS A 149 13.51 17.05 4.35
C LYS A 149 13.33 15.58 4.00
N LEU A 150 14.41 14.86 3.68
CA LEU A 150 14.37 13.42 3.39
C LEU A 150 13.92 12.63 4.62
N LEU A 151 14.40 13.01 5.81
CA LEU A 151 13.97 12.37 7.05
C LEU A 151 12.47 12.63 7.34
N LYS A 152 11.97 13.85 7.10
CA LYS A 152 10.53 14.13 7.19
C LYS A 152 9.72 13.31 6.19
N GLN A 153 10.19 13.18 4.95
CA GLN A 153 9.52 12.37 3.93
C GLN A 153 9.52 10.87 4.29
N CYS A 154 10.62 10.36 4.84
CA CYS A 154 10.73 9.01 5.38
C CYS A 154 9.66 8.75 6.46
N LEU A 155 9.55 9.65 7.44
CA LEU A 155 8.54 9.54 8.51
C LEU A 155 7.11 9.56 7.96
N VAL A 156 6.81 10.45 7.01
CA VAL A 156 5.48 10.51 6.37
C VAL A 156 5.19 9.24 5.59
N ALA A 157 6.18 8.68 4.89
CA ALA A 157 6.01 7.44 4.14
C ALA A 157 5.72 6.25 5.08
N TYR A 158 6.45 6.10 6.18
CA TYR A 158 6.14 5.07 7.18
C TYR A 158 4.81 5.29 7.89
N GLN A 159 4.44 6.54 8.16
CA GLN A 159 3.11 6.85 8.69
C GLN A 159 2.03 6.35 7.74
N ARG A 160 2.14 6.64 6.44
CA ARG A 160 1.20 6.14 5.43
C ARG A 160 1.21 4.63 5.25
N ALA A 161 2.36 3.98 5.44
CA ALA A 161 2.48 2.52 5.41
C ALA A 161 1.71 1.83 6.54
N CYS A 162 1.51 2.53 7.68
CA CYS A 162 0.74 1.99 8.79
C CYS A 162 -0.76 2.08 8.48
N LEU A 163 -1.41 0.90 8.49
CA LEU A 163 -2.86 0.65 8.34
C LEU A 163 -3.81 1.59 9.11
N LYS A 164 -3.30 2.28 10.14
CA LYS A 164 -4.01 3.34 10.85
C LYS A 164 -4.55 4.43 9.91
N TYR A 165 -3.84 4.78 8.84
CA TYR A 165 -4.24 5.85 7.91
C TYR A 165 -5.22 5.38 6.81
N GLU A 166 -5.38 4.08 6.65
CA GLU A 166 -6.41 3.47 5.80
C GLU A 166 -7.70 3.18 6.58
N GLU A 167 -7.79 3.65 7.83
CA GLU A 167 -8.88 3.34 8.78
C GLU A 167 -9.05 1.83 9.03
N GLN A 168 -8.04 1.02 8.70
CA GLN A 168 -8.00 -0.42 8.96
C GLN A 168 -7.55 -0.68 10.41
N TYR A 169 -8.34 -0.19 11.36
CA TYR A 169 -7.99 -0.20 12.79
C TYR A 169 -7.78 -1.60 13.36
N GLN A 170 -8.56 -2.58 12.90
CA GLN A 170 -8.43 -3.97 13.33
C GLN A 170 -7.06 -4.55 12.96
N ALA A 171 -6.69 -4.45 11.68
CA ALA A 171 -5.41 -4.98 11.19
C ALA A 171 -4.21 -4.21 11.79
N ALA A 172 -4.37 -2.91 12.08
CA ALA A 172 -3.37 -2.13 12.80
C ALA A 172 -3.15 -2.65 14.24
N LEU A 173 -4.23 -2.96 14.97
CA LEU A 173 -4.16 -3.53 16.33
C LEU A 173 -3.50 -4.91 16.32
N GLU A 174 -3.92 -5.79 15.41
CA GLU A 174 -3.33 -7.12 15.24
C GLU A 174 -1.82 -7.06 14.94
N SER A 175 -1.40 -6.08 14.13
CA SER A 175 0.02 -5.86 13.82
C SER A 175 0.81 -5.41 15.05
N PHE A 176 0.24 -4.56 15.91
CA PHE A 176 0.90 -4.15 17.15
C PHE A 176 1.01 -5.30 18.16
N ASP A 177 -0.06 -6.09 18.35
CA ASP A 177 -0.04 -7.29 19.20
C ASP A 177 1.01 -8.30 18.71
N MET A 178 1.03 -8.57 17.39
CA MET A 178 2.03 -9.46 16.80
C MET A 178 3.45 -8.95 17.03
N ALA A 179 3.70 -7.65 16.83
CA ALA A 179 5.01 -7.05 17.07
C ALA A 179 5.44 -7.14 18.55
N ALA A 180 4.50 -6.93 19.48
CA ALA A 180 4.75 -7.05 20.92
C ALA A 180 5.06 -8.50 21.33
N ARG A 181 4.42 -9.50 20.71
CA ARG A 181 4.71 -10.92 20.95
C ARG A 181 6.07 -11.35 20.41
N LEU A 182 6.43 -10.88 19.22
CA LEU A 182 7.70 -11.20 18.58
C LEU A 182 8.89 -10.54 19.31
N PHE A 183 8.69 -9.32 19.84
CA PHE A 183 9.73 -8.57 20.53
C PHE A 183 9.23 -8.01 21.87
N PRO A 184 9.12 -8.84 22.93
CA PRO A 184 8.53 -8.44 24.21
C PRO A 184 9.25 -7.30 24.94
N THR A 185 10.54 -7.09 24.66
CA THR A 185 11.33 -6.00 25.23
C THR A 185 11.18 -4.68 24.47
N TRP A 186 10.55 -4.69 23.31
CA TRP A 186 10.27 -3.50 22.50
C TRP A 186 8.92 -2.91 22.94
N SER A 187 8.95 -1.86 23.78
CA SER A 187 7.73 -1.24 24.34
C SER A 187 6.83 -0.45 23.36
N PRO A 188 7.34 0.22 22.30
CA PRO A 188 6.52 1.08 21.44
C PRO A 188 5.30 0.43 20.79
N PRO A 189 5.32 -0.81 20.27
CA PRO A 189 4.12 -1.45 19.72
C PRO A 189 2.98 -1.57 20.74
N ALA A 190 3.28 -2.05 21.95
CA ALA A 190 2.30 -2.18 23.02
C ALA A 190 1.73 -0.82 23.47
N GLU A 191 2.58 0.21 23.54
CA GLU A 191 2.14 1.58 23.82
C GLU A 191 1.22 2.13 22.71
N ARG A 192 1.55 1.86 21.44
CA ARG A 192 0.77 2.29 20.28
C ARG A 192 -0.56 1.56 20.17
N GLU A 193 -0.60 0.27 20.47
CA GLU A 193 -1.83 -0.53 20.57
C GLU A 193 -2.78 0.05 21.61
N LYS A 194 -2.26 0.28 22.84
CA LYS A 194 -3.03 0.88 23.94
C LYS A 194 -3.55 2.27 23.57
N ALA A 195 -2.71 3.11 22.98
CA ALA A 195 -3.11 4.44 22.53
C ALA A 195 -4.22 4.38 21.46
N LEU A 196 -4.11 3.45 20.51
CA LEU A 196 -5.12 3.25 19.47
C LEU A 196 -6.46 2.76 20.06
N LEU A 197 -6.43 1.78 20.97
CA LEU A 197 -7.63 1.30 21.66
C LEU A 197 -8.32 2.40 22.47
N GLN A 198 -7.55 3.22 23.19
CA GLN A 198 -8.09 4.36 23.94
C GLN A 198 -8.73 5.39 23.02
N HIS A 199 -8.09 5.70 21.89
CA HIS A 199 -8.63 6.60 20.89
C HIS A 199 -9.95 6.06 20.30
N LEU A 200 -9.98 4.81 19.85
CA LEU A 200 -11.18 4.18 19.28
C LEU A 200 -12.33 4.09 20.28
N SER A 201 -12.04 3.75 21.53
CA SER A 201 -13.03 3.72 22.62
C SER A 201 -13.63 5.10 22.84
N ARG A 202 -12.80 6.15 22.83
CA ARG A 202 -13.25 7.53 22.98
C ARG A 202 -14.09 8.00 21.79
N VAL A 203 -13.70 7.63 20.57
CA VAL A 203 -14.50 7.91 19.36
C VAL A 203 -15.86 7.22 19.46
N ALA A 204 -15.91 5.93 19.79
CA ALA A 204 -17.14 5.16 19.93
C ALA A 204 -18.07 5.75 21.01
N GLU A 205 -17.52 6.11 22.17
CA GLU A 205 -18.27 6.76 23.26
C GLU A 205 -18.88 8.09 22.79
N MET A 206 -18.09 8.93 22.13
CA MET A 206 -18.53 10.24 21.67
C MET A 206 -19.57 10.13 20.54
N VAL A 207 -19.48 9.12 19.68
CA VAL A 207 -20.51 8.84 18.66
C VAL A 207 -21.81 8.38 19.33
N ALA A 208 -21.74 7.41 20.25
CA ALA A 208 -22.92 6.91 20.98
C ALA A 208 -23.62 8.01 21.78
N ALA A 209 -22.84 8.90 22.42
CA ALA A 209 -23.35 10.03 23.20
C ALA A 209 -23.68 11.28 22.37
N ARG A 210 -23.59 11.22 21.02
CA ARG A 210 -23.79 12.38 20.11
C ARG A 210 -23.00 13.62 20.54
N GLY A 211 -21.73 13.41 20.88
CA GLY A 211 -20.81 14.44 21.34
C GLY A 211 -21.12 14.99 22.73
N LYS A 212 -21.90 14.27 23.54
CA LYS A 212 -22.41 14.71 24.86
C LYS A 212 -23.22 16.01 24.78
N GLN A 213 -23.83 16.28 23.62
CA GLN A 213 -24.66 17.46 23.41
C GLN A 213 -26.10 17.22 23.88
N LYS A 214 -26.68 18.23 24.53
CA LYS A 214 -28.09 18.20 24.94
C LYS A 214 -29.01 18.17 23.71
N HIS A 215 -30.13 17.45 23.82
CA HIS A 215 -31.11 17.30 22.73
C HIS A 215 -31.55 18.64 22.11
N LYS A 216 -31.85 19.65 22.94
CA LYS A 216 -32.22 21.00 22.48
C LYS A 216 -31.17 21.64 21.55
N ARG A 217 -29.87 21.42 21.82
CA ARG A 217 -28.78 21.96 21.01
C ARG A 217 -28.63 21.20 19.69
N LEU A 218 -28.84 19.89 19.71
CA LEU A 218 -28.86 19.07 18.49
C LEU A 218 -30.00 19.52 17.54
N LEU A 219 -31.18 19.83 18.08
CA LEU A 219 -32.29 20.38 17.27
C LEU A 219 -31.92 21.72 16.65
N ALA A 220 -31.30 22.63 17.42
CA ALA A 220 -30.82 23.92 16.90
C ALA A 220 -29.79 23.73 15.77
N PHE A 221 -28.83 22.81 15.93
CA PHE A 221 -27.86 22.48 14.87
C PHE A 221 -28.54 21.97 13.60
N THR A 222 -29.61 21.19 13.73
CA THR A 222 -30.36 20.66 12.59
C THR A 222 -31.11 21.77 11.87
N GLN A 223 -31.69 22.73 12.60
CA GLN A 223 -32.38 23.90 12.03
C GLN A 223 -31.43 24.85 11.29
N GLU A 224 -30.16 24.93 11.69
CA GLU A 224 -29.15 25.73 11.00
C GLU A 224 -28.69 25.16 9.65
N LEU A 225 -28.97 23.88 9.37
CA LEU A 225 -28.62 23.20 8.11
C LEU A 225 -29.59 23.61 7.00
N THR A 226 -29.37 24.81 6.46
CA THR A 226 -30.19 25.40 5.40
C THR A 226 -29.49 25.36 4.04
N LYS A 227 -30.27 25.39 2.94
CA LYS A 227 -29.76 25.40 1.56
C LYS A 227 -28.62 26.41 1.30
N PRO A 228 -28.67 27.67 1.79
CA PRO A 228 -27.59 28.63 1.58
C PRO A 228 -26.24 28.18 2.15
N ARG A 229 -26.23 27.37 3.21
CA ARG A 229 -24.98 26.85 3.80
C ARG A 229 -24.31 25.75 3.00
N LEU A 230 -25.02 25.18 2.01
CA LEU A 230 -24.42 24.24 1.06
C LEU A 230 -23.50 24.94 0.06
N GLY A 231 -23.60 26.27 -0.07
CA GLY A 231 -22.72 27.09 -0.91
C GLY A 231 -22.70 26.60 -2.36
N MET A 232 -21.50 26.42 -2.92
CA MET A 232 -21.28 25.95 -4.30
C MET A 232 -21.81 24.53 -4.58
N TYR A 233 -22.16 23.77 -3.54
CA TYR A 233 -22.70 22.41 -3.66
C TYR A 233 -24.23 22.38 -3.70
N ALA A 234 -24.90 23.53 -3.51
CA ALA A 234 -26.36 23.64 -3.60
C ALA A 234 -26.88 23.46 -5.04
N GLU A 235 -26.04 23.81 -6.02
CA GLU A 235 -26.34 23.80 -7.46
C GLU A 235 -25.42 22.82 -8.20
N GLU A 236 -25.32 22.93 -9.54
CA GLU A 236 -24.34 22.17 -10.32
C GLU A 236 -22.91 22.55 -9.93
N CYS A 237 -22.16 21.58 -9.43
CA CYS A 237 -20.75 21.73 -9.10
C CYS A 237 -19.89 20.91 -10.06
N THR A 238 -18.64 21.33 -10.24
CA THR A 238 -17.68 20.60 -11.07
C THR A 238 -16.82 19.73 -10.19
N VAL A 239 -16.93 18.41 -10.33
CA VAL A 239 -16.12 17.43 -9.59
C VAL A 239 -15.31 16.63 -10.62
N GLY A 240 -13.98 16.73 -10.57
CA GLY A 240 -13.10 16.05 -11.52
C GLY A 240 -13.25 16.49 -12.99
N GLY A 241 -13.59 17.77 -13.21
CA GLY A 241 -13.77 18.33 -14.57
C GLY A 241 -15.13 18.06 -15.21
N ARG A 242 -16.05 17.35 -14.52
CA ARG A 242 -17.43 17.10 -14.99
C ARG A 242 -18.43 17.87 -14.13
N LYS A 243 -19.43 18.46 -14.77
CA LYS A 243 -20.57 19.05 -14.07
C LYS A 243 -21.46 17.94 -13.50
N VAL A 244 -21.69 17.97 -12.19
CA VAL A 244 -22.49 17.00 -11.47
C VAL A 244 -23.49 17.73 -10.59
N LYS A 245 -24.75 17.31 -10.63
CA LYS A 245 -25.78 17.78 -9.71
C LYS A 245 -25.85 16.84 -8.51
N LEU A 246 -25.52 17.35 -7.33
CA LEU A 246 -25.53 16.56 -6.10
C LEU A 246 -26.92 16.59 -5.44
N LYS A 247 -27.34 15.45 -4.89
CA LYS A 247 -28.58 15.33 -4.13
C LYS A 247 -28.28 15.25 -2.63
N PRO A 248 -28.84 16.14 -1.79
CA PRO A 248 -28.77 16.00 -0.35
C PRO A 248 -29.36 14.65 0.08
N GLY A 249 -28.73 13.99 1.05
CA GLY A 249 -29.23 12.72 1.61
C GLY A 249 -28.90 12.58 3.09
N LEU A 250 -29.52 11.60 3.73
CA LEU A 250 -29.20 11.22 5.11
C LEU A 250 -28.01 10.26 5.14
N VAL A 251 -27.23 10.29 6.22
CA VAL A 251 -26.12 9.34 6.44
C VAL A 251 -26.63 7.89 6.42
N SER A 252 -27.85 7.64 6.90
CA SER A 252 -28.49 6.32 6.92
C SER A 252 -28.85 5.76 5.53
N GLU A 253 -28.85 6.58 4.49
CA GLU A 253 -29.13 6.16 3.11
C GLU A 253 -27.86 5.79 2.33
N LEU A 254 -26.67 5.96 2.94
CA LEU A 254 -25.40 5.71 2.28
C LEU A 254 -25.03 4.24 2.33
N THR A 255 -24.30 3.78 1.31
CA THR A 255 -23.68 2.47 1.28
C THR A 255 -22.20 2.57 1.61
N PRO A 256 -21.57 1.50 2.15
CA PRO A 256 -20.11 1.46 2.27
C PRO A 256 -19.41 1.75 0.94
N GLY A 257 -18.33 2.53 0.98
CA GLY A 257 -17.56 2.94 -0.20
C GLY A 257 -17.98 4.30 -0.80
N THR A 258 -17.64 4.53 -2.07
CA THR A 258 -17.87 5.82 -2.74
C THR A 258 -19.35 6.00 -3.11
N ASN A 259 -20.00 7.03 -2.56
CA ASN A 259 -21.39 7.37 -2.85
C ASN A 259 -21.46 8.51 -3.89
N THR A 260 -21.62 8.17 -5.18
CA THR A 260 -21.62 9.15 -6.27
C THR A 260 -22.92 9.96 -6.32
N GLY A 261 -22.81 11.26 -6.60
CA GLY A 261 -23.97 12.15 -6.76
C GLY A 261 -24.72 12.49 -5.45
N ARG A 262 -24.17 12.12 -4.29
CA ARG A 262 -24.75 12.41 -2.98
C ARG A 262 -24.01 13.57 -2.29
N LEU A 263 -24.75 14.38 -1.56
CA LEU A 263 -24.24 15.46 -0.72
C LEU A 263 -24.67 15.22 0.72
N LEU A 264 -23.71 15.25 1.65
CA LEU A 264 -23.98 15.30 3.07
C LEU A 264 -23.68 16.70 3.61
N ALA A 265 -24.55 17.17 4.50
CA ALA A 265 -24.31 18.36 5.29
C ALA A 265 -24.52 18.01 6.76
N GLY A 266 -23.62 18.48 7.61
CA GLY A 266 -23.64 18.15 9.03
C GLY A 266 -23.03 19.26 9.87
N LYS A 267 -23.22 19.13 11.19
CA LYS A 267 -22.59 19.99 12.19
C LYS A 267 -21.66 19.14 13.05
N VAL A 268 -20.51 19.72 13.36
CA VAL A 268 -19.54 19.10 14.28
C VAL A 268 -20.11 19.15 15.69
N VAL A 269 -20.37 17.98 16.28
CA VAL A 269 -20.91 17.86 17.66
C VAL A 269 -19.84 17.71 18.72
N CYS A 270 -18.65 17.22 18.33
CA CYS A 270 -17.46 17.12 19.16
C CYS A 270 -16.21 16.96 18.28
N SER A 271 -15.04 17.21 18.87
CA SER A 271 -13.75 16.85 18.30
C SER A 271 -13.07 15.86 19.25
N VAL A 272 -12.54 14.76 18.71
CA VAL A 272 -11.74 13.79 19.47
C VAL A 272 -10.29 13.98 19.03
N PRO A 273 -9.40 14.47 19.92
CA PRO A 273 -8.00 14.63 19.57
C PRO A 273 -7.35 13.27 19.30
N ALA A 274 -6.41 13.27 18.35
CA ALA A 274 -5.64 12.12 17.91
C ALA A 274 -4.48 11.77 18.85
#